data_AF-Q579D1-F1
#
_entry.id   AF-Q579D1-F1
#
_cell.length_a   1.000
_cell.length_b   1.000
_cell.length_c   1.000
_cell.angle_alpha   90.00
_cell.angle_beta   90.00
_cell.angle_gamma   90.00
#
_symmetry.space_group_name_H-M   'P 1'
#
loop_
_entity.id
_entity.type
_entity.pdbx_description
1 polymer ?
#
loop_
_entity_poly.entity_id
_entity_poly.type
_entity_poly.pdbx_seq_one_letter_code
_entity_poly.pdbx_strand_id
1 'polypeptide(L)'
;MNSPSSLMLQETEQSPAVVAKLLEKEAGTFAEIARIFRKNDPAVITTAARGSSDHAATFFKYLIEIATGVPVASIGPSIASVYGSRLKLKNGLHFTVSQSGASPDIIAAQEAAKKGGATTIAVVNVVESPLARDADIVLALHAGEEKSVAATKSFIASVAALSGVVAASSGDAGLRGGLERLPEALAATRPEGREVVENLLFNARSLYTGGRGTAFAISLEAALKAKETANIHAEAFSLAELMHGPMRLIEEGFPIVSFLPRDEAFDTNIAALKRLHSFGASIVTLSDAQTPGFRLPSASTGSPHLDPLVSLINYYRVIEAVTRRKGFDPDKPRNLNKVTVTV
;
A
#
# COMPACT_ATOMS: atom_id res chain seq x y z
N MET A 1 30.62 -12.35 -4.38
CA MET A 1 30.17 -12.16 -5.77
C MET A 1 28.90 -11.33 -5.73
N ASN A 2 29.01 -10.02 -5.94
CA ASN A 2 27.86 -9.11 -5.88
C ASN A 2 26.99 -9.32 -7.12
N SER A 3 25.80 -9.90 -6.97
CA SER A 3 24.78 -9.78 -8.01
C SER A 3 24.53 -8.28 -8.30
N PRO A 4 24.49 -7.86 -9.58
CA PRO A 4 24.45 -6.45 -9.95
C PRO A 4 23.15 -5.71 -9.56
N SER A 5 22.05 -6.43 -9.29
CA SER A 5 20.79 -5.87 -8.77
C SER A 5 19.96 -6.99 -8.12
N SER A 6 19.32 -6.73 -6.98
CA SER A 6 18.42 -7.71 -6.32
C SER A 6 17.14 -7.94 -7.13
N LEU A 7 16.46 -9.07 -6.91
CA LEU A 7 15.14 -9.31 -7.51
C LEU A 7 14.13 -8.28 -7.00
N MET A 8 14.19 -7.90 -5.72
CA MET A 8 13.34 -6.86 -5.14
C MET A 8 13.46 -5.53 -5.92
N LEU A 9 14.69 -5.10 -6.25
CA LEU A 9 14.90 -3.88 -7.03
C LEU A 9 14.40 -4.06 -8.48
N GLN A 10 14.74 -5.18 -9.13
CA GLN A 10 14.27 -5.47 -10.50
C GLN A 10 12.73 -5.48 -10.59
N GLU A 11 12.06 -6.06 -9.61
CA GLU A 11 10.61 -6.13 -9.53
C GLU A 11 10.00 -4.75 -9.23
N THR A 12 10.64 -3.96 -8.36
CA THR A 12 10.27 -2.56 -8.14
C THR A 12 10.29 -1.78 -9.45
N GLU A 13 11.34 -1.89 -10.26
CA GLU A 13 11.48 -1.18 -11.54
C GLU A 13 10.48 -1.64 -12.61
N GLN A 14 9.87 -2.82 -12.48
CA GLN A 14 8.82 -3.29 -13.38
C GLN A 14 7.45 -2.65 -13.11
N SER A 15 7.27 -2.05 -11.93
CA SER A 15 5.97 -1.53 -11.47
C SER A 15 5.29 -0.55 -12.44
N PRO A 16 5.98 0.43 -13.08
CA PRO A 16 5.34 1.32 -14.04
C PRO A 16 4.67 0.58 -15.21
N ALA A 17 5.37 -0.39 -15.80
CA ALA A 17 4.86 -1.17 -16.92
C ALA A 17 3.72 -2.11 -16.50
N VAL A 18 3.82 -2.69 -15.30
CA VAL A 18 2.74 -3.49 -14.70
C VAL A 18 1.48 -2.65 -14.52
N VAL A 19 1.59 -1.45 -13.96
CA VAL A 19 0.45 -0.55 -13.75
C VAL A 19 -0.17 -0.12 -15.08
N ALA A 20 0.64 0.23 -16.08
CA ALA A 20 0.12 0.58 -17.40
C ALA A 20 -0.71 -0.58 -18.01
N LYS A 21 -0.16 -1.80 -17.99
CA LYS A 21 -0.85 -2.99 -18.50
C LYS A 21 -2.13 -3.28 -17.72
N LEU A 22 -2.08 -3.19 -16.39
CA LEU A 22 -3.23 -3.39 -15.51
C LEU A 22 -4.37 -2.42 -15.86
N LEU A 23 -4.08 -1.12 -15.95
CA LEU A 23 -5.09 -0.11 -16.22
C LEU A 23 -5.75 -0.29 -17.59
N GLU A 24 -4.97 -0.72 -18.60
CA GLU A 24 -5.50 -1.06 -19.92
C GLU A 24 -6.39 -2.31 -19.88
N LYS A 25 -5.90 -3.41 -19.29
CA LYS A 25 -6.57 -4.72 -19.33
C LYS A 25 -7.82 -4.78 -18.47
N GLU A 26 -7.85 -4.06 -17.34
CA GLU A 26 -8.93 -4.13 -16.36
C GLU A 26 -9.96 -2.99 -16.50
N ALA A 27 -9.89 -2.17 -17.56
CA ALA A 27 -10.83 -1.08 -17.79
C ALA A 27 -12.31 -1.55 -17.79
N GLY A 28 -12.57 -2.72 -18.39
CA GLY A 28 -13.89 -3.35 -18.38
C GLY A 28 -14.33 -3.79 -16.97
N THR A 29 -13.43 -4.42 -16.22
CA THR A 29 -13.66 -4.88 -14.84
C THR A 29 -13.96 -3.69 -13.92
N PHE A 30 -13.23 -2.57 -14.04
CA PHE A 30 -13.51 -1.35 -13.28
C PHE A 30 -14.92 -0.82 -13.57
N ALA A 31 -15.32 -0.78 -14.84
CA ALA A 31 -16.66 -0.34 -15.23
C ALA A 31 -17.77 -1.27 -14.69
N GLU A 32 -17.52 -2.57 -14.68
CA GLU A 32 -18.44 -3.56 -14.10
C GLU A 32 -18.61 -3.38 -12.59
N ILE A 33 -17.50 -3.30 -11.85
CA ILE A 33 -17.54 -3.09 -10.39
C ILE A 33 -18.26 -1.78 -10.07
N ALA A 34 -17.98 -0.70 -10.81
CA ALA A 34 -18.63 0.59 -10.64
C ALA A 34 -20.15 0.54 -10.93
N ARG A 35 -20.58 -0.24 -11.93
CA ARG A 35 -22.00 -0.48 -12.21
C ARG A 35 -22.68 -1.21 -11.05
N ILE A 36 -22.02 -2.21 -10.47
CA ILE A 36 -22.55 -2.96 -9.31
C ILE A 36 -22.59 -2.06 -8.07
N PHE A 37 -21.54 -1.28 -7.82
CA PHE A 37 -21.50 -0.29 -6.74
C PHE A 37 -22.70 0.66 -6.82
N ARG A 38 -22.96 1.28 -7.99
CA ARG A 38 -24.11 2.16 -8.18
C ARG A 38 -25.46 1.45 -8.07
N LYS A 39 -25.56 0.21 -8.58
CA LYS A 39 -26.79 -0.58 -8.51
C LYS A 39 -27.14 -0.96 -7.08
N ASN A 40 -26.13 -1.36 -6.31
CA ASN A 40 -26.31 -1.90 -4.97
C ASN A 40 -26.45 -0.80 -3.91
N ASP A 41 -25.89 0.39 -4.16
CA ASP A 41 -25.85 1.52 -3.23
C ASP A 41 -25.43 1.07 -1.81
N PRO A 42 -24.21 0.49 -1.68
CA PRO A 42 -23.83 -0.19 -0.45
C PRO A 42 -23.65 0.81 0.70
N ALA A 43 -24.33 0.56 1.82
CA ALA A 43 -24.11 1.34 3.05
C ALA A 43 -22.71 1.14 3.66
N VAL A 44 -22.03 0.04 3.30
CA VAL A 44 -20.67 -0.28 3.73
C VAL A 44 -20.01 -1.19 2.69
N ILE A 45 -18.73 -0.95 2.42
CA ILE A 45 -17.86 -1.87 1.69
C ILE A 45 -17.02 -2.63 2.71
N THR A 46 -16.71 -3.88 2.42
CA THR A 46 -15.89 -4.70 3.32
C THR A 46 -14.64 -5.20 2.63
N THR A 47 -13.55 -5.35 3.38
CA THR A 47 -12.28 -5.89 2.88
C THR A 47 -11.76 -7.03 3.75
N ALA A 48 -11.02 -7.96 3.17
CA ALA A 48 -10.22 -8.94 3.90
C ALA A 48 -8.88 -9.19 3.19
N ALA A 49 -7.77 -9.03 3.92
CA ALA A 49 -6.42 -9.20 3.40
C ALA A 49 -5.43 -9.47 4.54
N ARG A 50 -4.15 -9.70 4.20
CA ARG A 50 -3.04 -9.88 5.16
C ARG A 50 -1.77 -9.21 4.64
N GLY A 51 -0.93 -8.73 5.58
CA GLY A 51 0.39 -8.15 5.26
C GLY A 51 0.28 -6.95 4.31
N SER A 52 1.18 -6.88 3.32
CA SER A 52 1.16 -5.83 2.29
C SER A 52 -0.20 -5.70 1.59
N SER A 53 -0.92 -6.79 1.33
CA SER A 53 -2.26 -6.72 0.74
C SER A 53 -3.27 -5.97 1.63
N ASP A 54 -3.12 -6.04 2.96
CA ASP A 54 -3.97 -5.34 3.91
C ASP A 54 -3.65 -3.84 3.97
N HIS A 55 -2.38 -3.47 3.72
CA HIS A 55 -2.01 -2.08 3.52
C HIS A 55 -2.60 -1.52 2.21
N ALA A 56 -2.72 -2.33 1.15
CA ALA A 56 -3.42 -1.93 -0.06
C ALA A 56 -4.93 -1.77 0.17
N ALA A 57 -5.55 -2.66 0.94
CA ALA A 57 -6.94 -2.51 1.38
C ALA A 57 -7.16 -1.26 2.25
N THR A 58 -6.19 -0.91 3.09
CA THR A 58 -6.21 0.33 3.88
C THR A 58 -6.12 1.57 2.99
N PHE A 59 -5.31 1.53 1.93
CA PHE A 59 -5.26 2.63 0.95
C PHE A 59 -6.61 2.80 0.27
N PHE A 60 -7.20 1.69 -0.19
CA PHE A 60 -8.52 1.67 -0.80
C PHE A 60 -9.59 2.24 0.12
N LYS A 61 -9.58 1.87 1.41
CA LYS A 61 -10.48 2.44 2.44
C LYS A 61 -10.46 3.96 2.41
N TYR A 62 -9.29 4.57 2.57
CA TYR A 62 -9.20 6.03 2.57
C TYR A 62 -9.66 6.63 1.26
N LEU A 63 -9.20 6.09 0.13
CA LEU A 63 -9.49 6.66 -1.17
C LEU A 63 -10.99 6.60 -1.50
N ILE A 64 -11.66 5.48 -1.24
CA ILE A 64 -13.10 5.36 -1.54
C ILE A 64 -13.97 6.14 -0.55
N GLU A 65 -13.58 6.21 0.73
CA GLU A 65 -14.29 7.03 1.73
C GLU A 65 -14.22 8.52 1.36
N ILE A 66 -13.04 9.01 0.95
CA ILE A 66 -12.87 10.39 0.48
C ILE A 66 -13.70 10.64 -0.79
N ALA A 67 -13.64 9.72 -1.76
CA ALA A 67 -14.25 9.95 -3.07
C ALA A 67 -15.77 9.71 -3.13
N THR A 68 -16.33 8.92 -2.21
CA THR A 68 -17.74 8.49 -2.29
C THR A 68 -18.52 8.66 -0.98
N GLY A 69 -17.84 8.87 0.14
CA GLY A 69 -18.46 8.90 1.47
C GLY A 69 -18.90 7.54 2.01
N VAL A 70 -18.72 6.44 1.26
CA VAL A 70 -19.11 5.09 1.70
C VAL A 70 -18.05 4.51 2.63
N PRO A 71 -18.40 4.13 3.87
CA PRO A 71 -17.44 3.58 4.81
C PRO A 71 -16.92 2.21 4.39
N VAL A 72 -15.68 1.91 4.77
CA VAL A 72 -15.04 0.60 4.59
C VAL A 72 -14.72 -0.03 5.93
N ALA A 73 -15.18 -1.27 6.11
CA ALA A 73 -14.87 -2.11 7.26
C ALA A 73 -13.88 -3.22 6.87
N SER A 74 -12.72 -3.26 7.52
CA SER A 74 -11.81 -4.40 7.43
C SER A 74 -12.34 -5.54 8.31
N ILE A 75 -12.56 -6.70 7.71
CA ILE A 75 -13.04 -7.90 8.40
C ILE A 75 -11.83 -8.77 8.73
N GLY A 76 -11.62 -9.01 10.03
CA GLY A 76 -10.63 -9.97 10.49
C GLY A 76 -10.91 -11.35 9.92
N PRO A 77 -9.98 -11.99 9.19
CA PRO A 77 -10.23 -13.28 8.55
C PRO A 77 -10.67 -14.40 9.52
N SER A 78 -10.20 -14.33 10.78
CA SER A 78 -10.56 -15.26 11.85
C SER A 78 -12.05 -15.27 12.19
N ILE A 79 -12.79 -14.17 11.94
CA ILE A 79 -14.24 -14.12 12.12
C ILE A 79 -14.94 -15.23 11.32
N ALA A 80 -14.41 -15.55 10.15
CA ALA A 80 -14.85 -16.67 9.35
C ALA A 80 -14.10 -17.96 9.71
N SER A 81 -12.77 -17.97 9.63
CA SER A 81 -12.00 -19.21 9.68
C SER A 81 -11.93 -19.88 11.05
N VAL A 82 -12.05 -19.11 12.14
CA VAL A 82 -12.01 -19.62 13.52
C VAL A 82 -13.39 -19.62 14.14
N TYR A 83 -14.09 -18.48 14.05
CA TYR A 83 -15.35 -18.29 14.78
C TYR A 83 -16.59 -18.75 13.99
N GLY A 84 -16.47 -19.04 12.69
CA GLY A 84 -17.59 -19.49 11.86
C GLY A 84 -18.78 -18.52 11.83
N SER A 85 -18.53 -17.23 12.04
CA SER A 85 -19.60 -16.25 12.22
C SER A 85 -20.33 -15.96 10.90
N ARG A 86 -21.67 -15.88 10.96
CA ARG A 86 -22.48 -15.51 9.81
C ARG A 86 -22.52 -13.99 9.64
N LEU A 87 -21.85 -13.51 8.60
CA LEU A 87 -21.83 -12.09 8.25
C LEU A 87 -23.18 -11.65 7.63
N LYS A 88 -23.55 -10.39 7.83
CA LYS A 88 -24.76 -9.77 7.27
C LYS A 88 -24.35 -8.66 6.30
N LEU A 89 -24.08 -9.03 5.04
CA LEU A 89 -23.48 -8.13 4.04
C LEU A 89 -24.36 -8.02 2.79
N LYS A 90 -25.68 -8.16 2.94
CA LYS A 90 -26.63 -8.09 1.82
C LYS A 90 -26.45 -6.77 1.06
N ASN A 91 -26.38 -6.85 -0.27
CA ASN A 91 -26.15 -5.72 -1.18
C ASN A 91 -24.77 -5.04 -0.96
N GLY A 92 -23.90 -5.58 -0.12
CA GLY A 92 -22.54 -5.08 0.06
C GLY A 92 -21.61 -5.53 -1.06
N LEU A 93 -20.45 -4.88 -1.14
CA LEU A 93 -19.31 -5.37 -1.90
C LEU A 93 -18.25 -5.84 -0.90
N HIS A 94 -17.63 -6.99 -1.19
CA HIS A 94 -16.55 -7.55 -0.40
C HIS A 94 -15.31 -7.72 -1.25
N PHE A 95 -14.23 -7.00 -0.93
CA PHE A 95 -12.96 -7.11 -1.62
C PHE A 95 -12.00 -7.99 -0.84
N THR A 96 -11.48 -9.03 -1.48
CA THR A 96 -10.31 -9.73 -0.99
C THR A 96 -9.08 -9.30 -1.78
N VAL A 97 -7.96 -9.08 -1.09
CA VAL A 97 -6.69 -8.68 -1.74
C VAL A 97 -5.64 -9.73 -1.41
N SER A 98 -5.13 -10.43 -2.42
CA SER A 98 -4.17 -11.51 -2.22
C SER A 98 -3.29 -11.72 -3.44
N GLN A 99 -1.97 -11.66 -3.28
CA GLN A 99 -1.03 -11.95 -4.37
C GLN A 99 -1.24 -13.38 -4.91
N SER A 100 -1.26 -14.38 -4.01
CA SER A 100 -1.33 -15.80 -4.39
C SER A 100 -2.74 -16.35 -4.50
N GLY A 101 -3.72 -15.72 -3.83
CA GLY A 101 -5.10 -16.21 -3.73
C GLY A 101 -5.22 -17.58 -3.05
N ALA A 102 -4.20 -17.99 -2.27
CA ALA A 102 -4.10 -19.34 -1.70
C ALA A 102 -4.26 -19.39 -0.17
N SER A 103 -4.41 -18.25 0.52
CA SER A 103 -4.53 -18.23 1.98
C SER A 103 -5.89 -18.79 2.41
N PRO A 104 -5.94 -19.88 3.20
CA PRO A 104 -7.20 -20.49 3.65
C PRO A 104 -8.09 -19.52 4.41
N ASP A 105 -7.51 -18.66 5.24
CA ASP A 105 -8.25 -17.65 5.99
C ASP A 105 -8.93 -16.61 5.09
N ILE A 106 -8.27 -16.18 4.01
CA ILE A 106 -8.85 -15.22 3.07
C ILE A 106 -9.92 -15.88 2.21
N ILE A 107 -9.71 -17.13 1.81
CA ILE A 107 -10.73 -17.93 1.10
C ILE A 107 -11.98 -18.09 1.98
N ALA A 108 -11.81 -18.45 3.26
CA ALA A 108 -12.91 -18.56 4.21
C ALA A 108 -13.63 -17.23 4.44
N ALA A 109 -12.89 -16.11 4.52
CA ALA A 109 -13.49 -14.78 4.65
C ALA A 109 -14.36 -14.40 3.43
N GLN A 110 -13.88 -14.69 2.22
CA GLN A 110 -14.65 -14.46 0.99
C GLN A 110 -15.92 -15.31 0.95
N GLU A 111 -15.81 -16.60 1.27
CA GLU A 111 -16.94 -17.52 1.30
C GLU A 111 -18.00 -17.05 2.31
N ALA A 112 -17.57 -16.65 3.51
CA ALA A 112 -18.46 -16.11 4.53
C ALA A 112 -19.14 -14.80 4.08
N ALA A 113 -18.42 -13.92 3.38
CA ALA A 113 -18.98 -12.68 2.84
C ALA A 113 -20.02 -12.95 1.75
N LYS A 114 -19.74 -13.89 0.84
CA LYS A 114 -20.68 -14.33 -0.21
C LYS A 114 -21.94 -14.94 0.39
N LYS A 115 -21.81 -15.84 1.37
CA LYS A 115 -22.95 -16.39 2.15
C LYS A 115 -23.71 -15.31 2.92
N GLY A 116 -23.03 -14.23 3.30
CA GLY A 116 -23.61 -13.05 3.93
C GLY A 116 -24.38 -12.13 2.99
N GLY A 117 -24.33 -12.38 1.66
CA GLY A 117 -25.06 -11.65 0.63
C GLY A 117 -24.28 -10.53 -0.05
N ALA A 118 -22.97 -10.46 0.13
CA ALA A 118 -22.12 -9.52 -0.61
C ALA A 118 -21.77 -10.05 -2.01
N THR A 119 -21.58 -9.13 -2.95
CA THR A 119 -20.85 -9.44 -4.19
C THR A 119 -19.36 -9.50 -3.87
N THR A 120 -18.70 -10.60 -4.21
CA THR A 120 -17.27 -10.79 -3.91
C THR A 120 -16.38 -10.41 -5.09
N ILE A 121 -15.36 -9.60 -4.79
CA ILE A 121 -14.35 -9.15 -5.75
C ILE A 121 -12.98 -9.65 -5.25
N ALA A 122 -12.36 -10.56 -5.99
CA ALA A 122 -11.03 -11.05 -5.71
C ALA A 122 -9.97 -10.26 -6.48
N VAL A 123 -9.19 -9.45 -5.77
CA VAL A 123 -8.05 -8.72 -6.30
C VAL A 123 -6.80 -9.60 -6.16
N VAL A 124 -6.39 -10.22 -7.27
CA VAL A 124 -5.39 -11.29 -7.26
C VAL A 124 -4.39 -11.21 -8.39
N ASN A 125 -3.16 -11.70 -8.16
CA ASN A 125 -2.18 -11.85 -9.24
C ASN A 125 -2.28 -13.22 -9.92
N VAL A 126 -2.56 -14.28 -9.15
CA VAL A 126 -2.77 -15.64 -9.67
C VAL A 126 -4.26 -15.86 -9.93
N VAL A 127 -4.69 -15.68 -11.19
CA VAL A 127 -6.11 -15.75 -11.59
C VAL A 127 -6.70 -17.17 -11.56
N GLU A 128 -5.84 -18.20 -11.53
CA GLU A 128 -6.25 -19.60 -11.39
C GLU A 128 -6.29 -20.07 -9.92
N SER A 129 -6.15 -19.14 -8.96
CA SER A 129 -6.12 -19.45 -7.54
C SER A 129 -7.49 -19.87 -7.00
N PRO A 130 -7.54 -20.61 -5.87
CA PRO A 130 -8.80 -20.93 -5.21
C PRO A 130 -9.67 -19.70 -4.93
N LEU A 131 -9.06 -18.62 -4.44
CA LEU A 131 -9.78 -17.37 -4.15
C LEU A 131 -10.42 -16.76 -5.41
N ALA A 132 -9.75 -16.83 -6.56
CA ALA A 132 -10.26 -16.32 -7.82
C ALA A 132 -11.45 -17.14 -8.34
N ARG A 133 -11.37 -18.47 -8.25
CA ARG A 133 -12.42 -19.39 -8.74
C ARG A 133 -13.77 -19.19 -8.03
N ASP A 134 -13.74 -18.83 -6.74
CA ASP A 134 -14.95 -18.70 -5.93
C ASP A 134 -15.53 -17.27 -5.90
N ALA A 135 -14.84 -16.30 -6.53
CA ALA A 135 -15.24 -14.90 -6.57
C ALA A 135 -16.37 -14.65 -7.59
N ASP A 136 -17.20 -13.63 -7.35
CA ASP A 136 -18.16 -13.17 -8.37
C ASP A 136 -17.45 -12.36 -9.46
N ILE A 137 -16.42 -11.61 -9.09
CA ILE A 137 -15.57 -10.82 -10.00
C ILE A 137 -14.10 -11.07 -9.64
N VAL A 138 -13.28 -11.34 -10.65
CA VAL A 138 -11.82 -11.38 -10.53
C VAL A 138 -11.26 -10.07 -11.08
N LEU A 139 -10.51 -9.35 -10.26
CA LEU A 139 -9.72 -8.18 -10.67
C LEU A 139 -8.24 -8.58 -10.70
N ALA A 140 -7.72 -8.83 -11.89
CA ALA A 140 -6.37 -9.36 -12.05
C ALA A 140 -5.30 -8.26 -11.96
N LEU A 141 -4.22 -8.51 -11.21
CA LEU A 141 -3.15 -7.52 -10.99
C LEU A 141 -2.16 -7.39 -12.15
N HIS A 142 -2.06 -8.40 -13.01
CA HIS A 142 -1.11 -8.45 -14.14
C HIS A 142 0.36 -8.20 -13.76
N ALA A 143 0.76 -8.39 -12.49
CA ALA A 143 2.11 -8.13 -12.00
C ALA A 143 3.14 -9.17 -12.48
N GLY A 144 2.67 -10.26 -13.08
CA GLY A 144 3.50 -11.38 -13.49
C GLY A 144 4.09 -12.12 -12.29
N GLU A 145 5.09 -12.96 -12.52
CA GLU A 145 5.78 -13.65 -11.44
C GLU A 145 6.59 -12.65 -10.61
N GLU A 146 6.36 -12.61 -9.31
CA GLU A 146 7.16 -11.86 -8.33
C GLU A 146 7.96 -12.87 -7.53
N LYS A 147 9.28 -12.90 -7.67
CA LYS A 147 10.20 -13.91 -7.12
C LYS A 147 10.82 -13.49 -5.80
N SER A 148 11.03 -12.19 -5.58
CA SER A 148 11.42 -11.69 -4.25
C SER A 148 10.37 -12.09 -3.22
N VAL A 149 10.82 -12.44 -2.01
CA VAL A 149 9.89 -12.63 -0.88
C VAL A 149 9.28 -11.29 -0.47
N ALA A 150 10.06 -10.19 -0.53
CA ALA A 150 9.55 -8.85 -0.29
C ALA A 150 8.74 -8.36 -1.50
N ALA A 151 7.42 -8.36 -1.36
CA ALA A 151 6.49 -7.90 -2.39
C ALA A 151 6.71 -6.41 -2.71
N THR A 152 6.70 -6.03 -3.99
CA THR A 152 6.87 -4.65 -4.44
C THR A 152 5.87 -4.31 -5.54
N LYS A 153 6.06 -4.84 -6.76
CA LYS A 153 5.16 -4.61 -7.89
C LYS A 153 3.76 -5.13 -7.66
N SER A 154 3.57 -6.23 -6.91
CA SER A 154 2.22 -6.74 -6.61
C SER A 154 1.47 -5.81 -5.65
N PHE A 155 2.17 -5.18 -4.69
CA PHE A 155 1.59 -4.16 -3.83
C PHE A 155 1.19 -2.93 -4.65
N ILE A 156 2.10 -2.42 -5.49
CA ILE A 156 1.82 -1.25 -6.33
C ILE A 156 0.65 -1.52 -7.28
N ALA A 157 0.62 -2.68 -7.92
CA ALA A 157 -0.48 -3.12 -8.76
C ALA A 157 -1.81 -3.22 -7.98
N SER A 158 -1.79 -3.75 -6.75
CA SER A 158 -3.00 -3.83 -5.91
C SER A 158 -3.57 -2.45 -5.61
N VAL A 159 -2.73 -1.50 -5.20
CA VAL A 159 -3.16 -0.13 -4.94
C VAL A 159 -3.70 0.54 -6.21
N ALA A 160 -3.03 0.36 -7.35
CA ALA A 160 -3.48 0.90 -8.63
C ALA A 160 -4.82 0.29 -9.09
N ALA A 161 -5.00 -1.03 -8.96
CA ALA A 161 -6.24 -1.73 -9.31
C ALA A 161 -7.42 -1.23 -8.47
N LEU A 162 -7.23 -1.16 -7.15
CA LEU A 162 -8.24 -0.64 -6.23
C LEU A 162 -8.54 0.85 -6.49
N SER A 163 -7.53 1.64 -6.84
CA SER A 163 -7.73 3.05 -7.23
C SER A 163 -8.53 3.18 -8.53
N GLY A 164 -8.32 2.29 -9.51
CA GLY A 164 -9.14 2.18 -10.73
C GLY A 164 -10.60 1.92 -10.43
N VAL A 165 -10.88 1.04 -9.45
CA VAL A 165 -12.25 0.83 -8.94
C VAL A 165 -12.83 2.11 -8.35
N VAL A 166 -12.07 2.86 -7.54
CA VAL A 166 -12.57 4.11 -6.94
C VAL A 166 -12.85 5.16 -8.02
N ALA A 167 -11.95 5.35 -8.98
CA ALA A 167 -12.14 6.32 -10.07
C ALA A 167 -13.40 5.99 -10.89
N ALA A 168 -13.62 4.72 -11.24
CA ALA A 168 -14.79 4.30 -11.98
C ALA A 168 -16.10 4.43 -11.17
N SER A 169 -16.03 4.19 -9.85
CA SER A 169 -17.19 4.21 -8.95
C SER A 169 -17.62 5.63 -8.58
N SER A 170 -16.66 6.52 -8.29
CA SER A 170 -16.90 7.93 -7.94
C SER A 170 -17.21 8.80 -9.16
N GLY A 171 -16.66 8.46 -10.34
CA GLY A 171 -16.72 9.32 -11.52
C GLY A 171 -15.83 10.55 -11.43
N ASP A 172 -14.90 10.61 -10.47
CA ASP A 172 -13.97 11.71 -10.29
C ASP A 172 -12.98 11.81 -11.48
N ALA A 173 -13.10 12.90 -12.24
CA ALA A 173 -12.26 13.16 -13.40
C ALA A 173 -10.79 13.44 -13.04
N GLY A 174 -10.53 14.05 -11.89
CA GLY A 174 -9.18 14.31 -11.38
C GLY A 174 -8.47 13.02 -10.99
N LEU A 175 -9.16 12.14 -10.26
CA LEU A 175 -8.63 10.82 -9.90
C LEU A 175 -8.38 9.95 -11.13
N ARG A 176 -9.32 9.93 -12.09
CA ARG A 176 -9.16 9.22 -13.37
C ARG A 176 -7.94 9.74 -14.16
N GLY A 177 -7.82 11.05 -14.31
CA GLY A 177 -6.65 11.64 -14.99
C GLY A 177 -5.34 11.37 -14.24
N GLY A 178 -5.38 11.32 -12.90
CA GLY A 178 -4.24 10.92 -12.06
C GLY A 178 -3.80 9.49 -12.31
N LEU A 179 -4.74 8.55 -12.46
CA LEU A 179 -4.44 7.15 -12.79
C LEU A 179 -3.82 7.00 -14.18
N GLU A 180 -4.32 7.74 -15.18
CA GLU A 180 -3.74 7.75 -16.53
C GLU A 180 -2.26 8.19 -16.51
N ARG A 181 -1.90 9.14 -15.63
CA ARG A 181 -0.53 9.63 -15.45
C ARG A 181 0.30 8.82 -14.45
N LEU A 182 -0.31 7.89 -13.70
CA LEU A 182 0.37 7.13 -12.65
C LEU A 182 1.57 6.30 -13.17
N PRO A 183 1.48 5.56 -14.29
CA PRO A 183 2.63 4.86 -14.84
C PRO A 183 3.81 5.79 -15.14
N GLU A 184 3.55 6.94 -15.74
CA GLU A 184 4.59 7.93 -16.06
C GLU A 184 5.20 8.52 -14.78
N ALA A 185 4.39 8.88 -13.79
CA ALA A 185 4.88 9.41 -12.52
C ALA A 185 5.76 8.39 -11.76
N LEU A 186 5.38 7.11 -11.75
CA LEU A 186 6.19 6.02 -11.20
C LEU A 186 7.52 5.89 -11.97
N ALA A 187 7.47 5.95 -13.31
CA ALA A 187 8.64 5.85 -14.17
C ALA A 187 9.54 7.08 -14.16
N ALA A 188 9.03 8.27 -13.82
CA ALA A 188 9.78 9.53 -13.76
C ALA A 188 10.45 9.75 -12.39
N THR A 189 9.86 9.21 -11.33
CA THR A 189 10.36 9.36 -9.96
C THR A 189 11.74 8.72 -9.80
N ARG A 190 12.70 9.43 -9.23
CA ARG A 190 14.09 8.97 -8.98
C ARG A 190 14.48 9.27 -7.54
N PRO A 191 15.27 8.40 -6.87
CA PRO A 191 15.65 8.59 -5.48
C PRO A 191 16.86 9.53 -5.38
N GLU A 192 16.72 10.76 -5.87
CA GLU A 192 17.79 11.76 -5.88
C GLU A 192 18.19 12.16 -4.45
N GLY A 193 19.47 12.07 -4.13
CA GLY A 193 19.97 12.31 -2.78
C GLY A 193 19.69 11.17 -1.79
N ARG A 194 19.39 9.96 -2.30
CA ARG A 194 19.09 8.78 -1.46
C ARG A 194 20.17 8.47 -0.43
N GLU A 195 21.43 8.80 -0.68
CA GLU A 195 22.54 8.52 0.22
C GLU A 195 22.34 9.14 1.61
N VAL A 196 21.67 10.29 1.71
CA VAL A 196 21.33 10.92 2.99
C VAL A 196 20.38 10.02 3.79
N VAL A 197 19.34 9.52 3.13
CA VAL A 197 18.35 8.62 3.74
C VAL A 197 18.98 7.26 4.05
N GLU A 198 19.79 6.73 3.14
CA GLU A 198 20.49 5.46 3.35
C GLU A 198 21.45 5.53 4.54
N ASN A 199 22.19 6.63 4.70
CA ASN A 199 23.11 6.83 5.82
C ASN A 199 22.35 6.94 7.16
N LEU A 200 21.23 7.65 7.17
CA LEU A 200 20.35 7.75 8.33
C LEU A 200 19.84 6.35 8.74
N LEU A 201 19.34 5.57 7.80
CA LEU A 201 18.74 4.26 8.07
C LEU A 201 19.77 3.14 8.29
N PHE A 202 21.00 3.28 7.78
CA PHE A 202 22.07 2.30 7.96
C PHE A 202 22.39 2.09 9.46
N ASN A 203 22.43 3.18 10.24
CA ASN A 203 22.69 3.13 11.68
C ASN A 203 21.42 2.98 12.52
N ALA A 204 20.24 3.13 11.91
CA ALA A 204 18.97 3.04 12.62
C ALA A 204 18.70 1.61 13.13
N ARG A 205 18.32 1.52 14.41
CA ARG A 205 17.71 0.32 15.01
C ARG A 205 16.19 0.38 15.00
N SER A 206 15.65 1.59 15.14
CA SER A 206 14.22 1.87 15.09
C SER A 206 13.92 2.95 14.06
N LEU A 207 12.71 2.91 13.49
CA LEU A 207 12.23 3.84 12.48
C LEU A 207 10.74 4.11 12.69
N TYR A 208 10.33 5.38 12.63
CA TYR A 208 8.93 5.70 12.40
C TYR A 208 8.68 6.05 10.94
N THR A 209 7.64 5.45 10.38
CA THR A 209 7.07 5.90 9.10
C THR A 209 5.80 6.70 9.37
N GLY A 210 5.61 7.77 8.60
CA GLY A 210 4.53 8.73 8.84
C GLY A 210 3.69 8.99 7.60
N GLY A 211 2.39 9.18 7.79
CA GLY A 211 1.50 9.69 6.75
C GLY A 211 0.12 10.02 7.31
N ARG A 212 -0.78 10.52 6.46
CA ARG A 212 -2.19 10.72 6.79
C ARG A 212 -3.05 10.36 5.59
N GLY A 213 -4.27 9.85 5.81
CA GLY A 213 -5.13 9.42 4.72
C GLY A 213 -4.50 8.28 3.92
N THR A 214 -4.51 8.38 2.60
CA THR A 214 -3.86 7.39 1.71
C THR A 214 -2.35 7.26 1.98
N ALA A 215 -1.68 8.32 2.45
CA ALA A 215 -0.27 8.27 2.82
C ALA A 215 -0.01 7.45 4.10
N PHE A 216 -0.99 7.33 5.01
CA PHE A 216 -0.86 6.45 6.17
C PHE A 216 -0.82 4.98 5.74
N ALA A 217 -1.65 4.59 4.76
CA ALA A 217 -1.62 3.24 4.21
C ALA A 217 -0.25 2.89 3.60
N ILE A 218 0.36 3.84 2.89
CA ILE A 218 1.72 3.69 2.35
C ILE A 218 2.77 3.62 3.48
N SER A 219 2.59 4.39 4.55
CA SER A 219 3.50 4.35 5.71
C SER A 219 3.52 2.97 6.38
N LEU A 220 2.37 2.29 6.45
CA LEU A 220 2.27 0.93 6.99
C LEU A 220 3.13 -0.06 6.18
N GLU A 221 3.00 0.00 4.85
CA GLU A 221 3.81 -0.80 3.93
C GLU A 221 5.30 -0.48 4.03
N ALA A 222 5.66 0.80 4.13
CA ALA A 222 7.05 1.20 4.29
C ALA A 222 7.68 0.64 5.58
N ALA A 223 6.95 0.69 6.70
CA ALA A 223 7.40 0.09 7.96
C ALA A 223 7.50 -1.43 7.86
N LEU A 224 6.57 -2.08 7.17
CA LEU A 224 6.63 -3.53 6.95
C LEU A 224 7.91 -3.90 6.20
N LYS A 225 8.22 -3.25 5.07
CA LYS A 225 9.45 -3.54 4.31
C LYS A 225 10.73 -3.29 5.12
N ALA A 226 10.77 -2.26 5.97
CA ALA A 226 11.93 -2.02 6.83
C ALA A 226 12.16 -3.15 7.84
N LYS A 227 11.08 -3.73 8.39
CA LYS A 227 11.15 -4.90 9.27
C LYS A 227 11.59 -6.14 8.53
N GLU A 228 10.98 -6.40 7.38
CA GLU A 228 11.23 -7.62 6.60
C GLU A 228 12.64 -7.63 6.02
N THR A 229 13.07 -6.54 5.37
CA THR A 229 14.29 -6.55 4.56
C THR A 229 15.50 -6.03 5.33
N ALA A 230 15.36 -4.89 6.00
CA ALA A 230 16.48 -4.18 6.62
C ALA A 230 16.71 -4.54 8.10
N ASN A 231 15.84 -5.37 8.68
CA ASN A 231 15.82 -5.73 10.10
C ASN A 231 15.85 -4.49 11.02
N ILE A 232 15.08 -3.47 10.65
CA ILE A 232 14.86 -2.26 11.45
C ILE A 232 13.52 -2.42 12.14
N HIS A 233 13.45 -2.16 13.45
CA HIS A 233 12.19 -2.07 14.16
C HIS A 233 11.42 -0.86 13.63
N ALA A 234 10.43 -1.09 12.78
CA ALA A 234 9.65 -0.01 12.18
C ALA A 234 8.18 -0.05 12.56
N GLU A 235 7.66 1.12 12.94
CA GLU A 235 6.27 1.36 13.27
C GLU A 235 5.72 2.51 12.42
N ALA A 236 4.50 2.33 11.94
CA ALA A 236 3.82 3.35 11.15
C ALA A 236 2.82 4.10 12.01
N PHE A 237 2.83 5.43 11.88
CA PHE A 237 1.92 6.30 12.61
C PHE A 237 1.19 7.24 11.66
N SER A 238 -0.08 7.48 11.98
CA SER A 238 -0.74 8.69 11.51
C SER A 238 0.04 9.89 12.08
N LEU A 239 0.41 10.85 11.23
CA LEU A 239 1.11 12.05 11.70
C LEU A 239 0.28 12.86 12.72
N ALA A 240 -1.05 12.71 12.71
CA ALA A 240 -1.93 13.27 13.72
C ALA A 240 -1.79 12.59 15.09
N GLU A 241 -1.51 11.28 15.11
CA GLU A 241 -1.46 10.45 16.33
C GLU A 241 -0.07 10.37 16.96
N LEU A 242 0.98 10.72 16.20
CA LEU A 242 2.37 10.62 16.67
C LEU A 242 2.59 11.44 17.96
N MET A 243 1.84 12.53 18.10
CA MET A 243 1.84 13.43 19.26
C MET A 243 1.19 12.84 20.52
N HIS A 244 0.40 11.77 20.39
CA HIS A 244 -0.47 11.25 21.45
C HIS A 244 0.13 10.05 22.22
N GLY A 245 1.46 9.91 22.21
CA GLY A 245 2.16 8.85 22.94
C GLY A 245 3.50 8.47 22.30
N PRO A 246 3.53 8.14 20.99
CA PRO A 246 4.74 7.68 20.29
C PRO A 246 5.94 8.63 20.41
N MET A 247 5.69 9.94 20.51
CA MET A 247 6.73 10.94 20.73
C MET A 247 7.68 10.66 21.90
N ARG A 248 7.28 9.92 22.93
CA ARG A 248 8.18 9.60 24.06
C ARG A 248 9.42 8.80 23.66
N LEU A 249 9.36 8.10 22.53
CA LEU A 249 10.45 7.29 22.01
C LEU A 249 11.35 8.07 21.04
N ILE A 250 11.03 9.33 20.78
CA ILE A 250 11.83 10.21 19.93
C ILE A 250 12.94 10.81 20.78
N GLU A 251 14.16 10.43 20.43
CA GLU A 251 15.41 11.01 20.93
C GLU A 251 16.11 11.78 19.81
N GLU A 252 17.17 12.51 20.15
CA GLU A 252 17.96 13.24 19.16
C GLU A 252 18.49 12.29 18.08
N GLY A 253 18.22 12.63 16.83
CA GLY A 253 18.61 11.84 15.67
C GLY A 253 17.62 10.73 15.28
N PHE A 254 16.55 10.48 16.05
CA PHE A 254 15.58 9.41 15.76
C PHE A 254 14.98 9.57 14.34
N PRO A 255 15.07 8.54 13.47
CA PRO A 255 14.66 8.67 12.08
C PRO A 255 13.15 8.60 11.91
N ILE A 256 12.60 9.56 11.18
CA ILE A 256 11.20 9.59 10.76
C ILE A 256 11.15 9.75 9.24
N VAL A 257 10.57 8.77 8.54
CA VAL A 257 10.35 8.78 7.10
C VAL A 257 8.86 9.00 6.81
N SER A 258 8.50 10.16 6.28
CA SER A 258 7.09 10.55 6.07
C SER A 258 6.72 10.70 4.60
N PHE A 259 5.53 10.21 4.24
CA PHE A 259 4.93 10.37 2.92
C PHE A 259 3.98 11.56 2.95
N LEU A 260 4.25 12.57 2.11
CA LEU A 260 3.58 13.86 2.23
C LEU A 260 3.07 14.38 0.87
N PRO A 261 1.87 13.94 0.44
CA PRO A 261 1.23 14.49 -0.75
C PRO A 261 0.69 15.90 -0.49
N ARG A 262 0.49 16.69 -1.54
CA ARG A 262 -0.19 18.01 -1.49
C ARG A 262 -1.71 17.88 -1.40
N ASP A 263 -2.19 17.08 -0.44
CA ASP A 263 -3.62 16.90 -0.14
C ASP A 263 -4.09 17.88 0.95
N GLU A 264 -5.34 17.74 1.38
CA GLU A 264 -5.97 18.56 2.41
C GLU A 264 -5.25 18.49 3.77
N ALA A 265 -4.46 17.44 4.01
CA ALA A 265 -3.70 17.27 5.23
C ALA A 265 -2.31 17.92 5.19
N PHE A 266 -1.84 18.40 4.03
CA PHE A 266 -0.47 18.87 3.82
C PHE A 266 0.01 19.86 4.89
N ASP A 267 -0.69 20.97 5.09
CA ASP A 267 -0.27 22.01 6.04
C ASP A 267 -0.24 21.51 7.49
N THR A 268 -1.23 20.72 7.88
CA THR A 268 -1.28 20.13 9.23
C THR A 268 -0.14 19.14 9.46
N ASN A 269 0.21 18.35 8.44
CA ASN A 269 1.33 17.42 8.50
C ASN A 269 2.68 18.17 8.54
N ILE A 270 2.85 19.26 7.77
CA ILE A 270 4.03 20.13 7.85
C ILE A 270 4.21 20.68 9.27
N ALA A 271 3.13 21.15 9.91
CA ALA A 271 3.18 21.64 11.27
C ALA A 271 3.58 20.54 12.27
N ALA A 272 3.04 19.33 12.13
CA ALA A 272 3.41 18.18 12.94
C ALA A 272 4.90 17.83 12.77
N LEU A 273 5.40 17.76 11.53
CA LEU A 273 6.81 17.47 11.25
C LEU A 273 7.75 18.54 11.80
N LYS A 274 7.43 19.84 11.66
CA LYS A 274 8.22 20.91 12.28
C LYS A 274 8.35 20.73 13.79
N ARG A 275 7.27 20.31 14.45
CA ARG A 275 7.27 20.05 15.88
C ARG A 275 8.14 18.82 16.24
N LEU A 276 8.04 17.73 15.48
CA LEU A 276 8.89 16.55 15.69
C LEU A 276 10.37 16.87 15.49
N HIS A 277 10.69 17.68 14.48
CA HIS A 277 12.06 18.17 14.26
C HIS A 277 12.53 18.99 15.47
N SER A 278 11.68 19.84 16.05
CA SER A 278 12.05 20.63 17.23
C SER A 278 12.35 19.77 18.47
N PHE A 279 11.93 18.51 18.48
CA PHE A 279 12.26 17.52 19.50
C PHE A 279 13.48 16.65 19.15
N GLY A 280 14.21 17.01 18.09
CA GLY A 280 15.46 16.34 17.71
C GLY A 280 15.29 15.21 16.70
N ALA A 281 14.09 14.94 16.18
CA ALA A 281 13.89 13.91 15.16
C ALA A 281 14.62 14.26 13.84
N SER A 282 15.24 13.25 13.22
CA SER A 282 15.78 13.33 11.86
C SER A 282 14.68 13.05 10.85
N ILE A 283 14.15 14.10 10.23
CA ILE A 283 13.01 13.98 9.31
C ILE A 283 13.46 13.84 7.86
N VAL A 284 12.96 12.78 7.23
CA VAL A 284 12.97 12.58 5.78
C VAL A 284 11.54 12.60 5.28
N THR A 285 11.27 13.37 4.23
CA THR A 285 9.96 13.41 3.57
C THR A 285 10.08 12.87 2.15
N LEU A 286 9.04 12.17 1.69
CA LEU A 286 8.84 11.84 0.29
C LEU A 286 7.66 12.67 -0.22
N SER A 287 7.94 13.60 -1.14
CA SER A 287 6.96 14.60 -1.61
C SER A 287 7.38 15.23 -2.93
N ASP A 288 6.40 15.73 -3.69
CA ASP A 288 6.61 16.61 -4.83
C ASP A 288 6.82 18.08 -4.42
N ALA A 289 6.52 18.43 -3.16
CA ALA A 289 6.63 19.76 -2.59
C ALA A 289 7.92 19.95 -1.78
N GLN A 290 8.30 21.21 -1.53
CA GLN A 290 9.32 21.57 -0.55
C GLN A 290 8.78 21.36 0.87
N THR A 291 9.61 20.81 1.75
CA THR A 291 9.18 20.39 3.10
C THR A 291 10.33 20.58 4.11
N PRO A 292 10.05 20.60 5.43
CA PRO A 292 11.08 20.63 6.45
C PRO A 292 11.96 19.38 6.43
N GLY A 293 13.24 19.54 6.80
CA GLY A 293 14.19 18.43 6.84
C GLY A 293 14.73 18.06 5.46
N PHE A 294 15.15 16.81 5.29
CA PHE A 294 15.60 16.31 4.00
C PHE A 294 14.43 15.80 3.18
N ARG A 295 14.28 16.30 1.95
CA ARG A 295 13.24 15.87 1.01
C ARG A 295 13.84 14.91 -0.02
N LEU A 296 13.29 13.71 -0.09
CA LEU A 296 13.46 12.81 -1.23
C LEU A 296 12.34 13.12 -2.26
N PRO A 297 12.68 13.62 -3.46
CA PRO A 297 11.68 14.07 -4.42
C PRO A 297 10.87 12.90 -4.99
N SER A 298 9.57 13.12 -5.23
CA SER A 298 8.71 12.24 -6.02
C SER A 298 7.96 13.05 -7.08
N ALA A 299 7.64 12.42 -8.21
CA ALA A 299 6.77 13.02 -9.21
C ALA A 299 5.31 13.03 -8.71
N SER A 300 4.49 13.90 -9.29
CA SER A 300 3.06 13.97 -9.00
C SER A 300 2.26 13.43 -10.18
N THR A 301 1.17 12.74 -9.85
CA THR A 301 0.12 12.36 -10.80
C THR A 301 -0.85 13.51 -11.09
N GLY A 302 -0.76 14.64 -10.37
CA GLY A 302 -1.78 15.69 -10.34
C GLY A 302 -3.05 15.30 -9.57
N SER A 303 -3.07 14.12 -8.95
CA SER A 303 -4.10 13.67 -8.03
C SER A 303 -3.43 13.35 -6.68
N PRO A 304 -3.39 14.30 -5.72
CA PRO A 304 -2.60 14.17 -4.49
C PRO A 304 -2.83 12.88 -3.72
N HIS A 305 -4.05 12.32 -3.74
CA HIS A 305 -4.34 11.06 -3.05
C HIS A 305 -3.61 9.83 -3.63
N LEU A 306 -3.11 9.88 -4.88
CA LEU A 306 -2.33 8.81 -5.52
C LEU A 306 -0.82 8.99 -5.34
N ASP A 307 -0.35 10.22 -5.11
CA ASP A 307 1.08 10.56 -5.03
C ASP A 307 1.86 9.83 -3.91
N PRO A 308 1.24 9.38 -2.79
CA PRO A 308 1.92 8.51 -1.84
C PRO A 308 2.39 7.19 -2.46
N LEU A 309 1.63 6.63 -3.41
CA LEU A 309 2.03 5.42 -4.12
C LEU A 309 3.25 5.68 -5.01
N VAL A 310 3.30 6.84 -5.67
CA VAL A 310 4.47 7.27 -6.44
C VAL A 310 5.69 7.42 -5.53
N SER A 311 5.50 7.99 -4.36
CA SER A 311 6.58 8.14 -3.36
C SER A 311 7.11 6.80 -2.86
N LEU A 312 6.26 5.77 -2.75
CA LEU A 312 6.65 4.45 -2.29
C LEU A 312 7.68 3.76 -3.20
N ILE A 313 7.63 3.95 -4.52
CA ILE A 313 8.62 3.34 -5.42
C ILE A 313 10.04 3.81 -5.10
N ASN A 314 10.19 5.08 -4.71
CA ASN A 314 11.46 5.63 -4.27
C ASN A 314 11.89 5.06 -2.93
N TYR A 315 10.96 4.91 -1.99
CA TYR A 315 11.24 4.25 -0.72
C TYR A 315 11.72 2.80 -0.90
N TYR A 316 11.11 2.02 -1.80
CA TYR A 316 11.56 0.65 -2.10
C TYR A 316 13.02 0.61 -2.59
N ARG A 317 13.42 1.55 -3.47
CA ARG A 317 14.81 1.68 -3.94
C ARG A 317 15.78 2.01 -2.80
N VAL A 318 15.37 2.88 -1.88
CA VAL A 318 16.19 3.27 -0.73
C VAL A 318 16.32 2.10 0.26
N ILE A 319 15.22 1.47 0.64
CA ILE A 319 15.25 0.40 1.65
C ILE A 319 15.95 -0.86 1.14
N GLU A 320 15.87 -1.16 -0.16
CA GLU A 320 16.68 -2.21 -0.79
C GLU A 320 18.18 -1.93 -0.66
N ALA A 321 18.60 -0.68 -0.94
CA ALA A 321 20.00 -0.29 -0.82
C ALA A 321 20.47 -0.35 0.64
N VAL A 322 19.65 0.11 1.59
CA VAL A 322 19.93 0.01 3.04
C VAL A 322 20.08 -1.44 3.47
N THR A 323 19.16 -2.31 3.05
CA THR A 323 19.19 -3.76 3.34
C THR A 323 20.51 -4.39 2.90
N ARG A 324 20.92 -4.13 1.66
CA ARG A 324 22.18 -4.65 1.12
C ARG A 324 23.40 -4.06 1.83
N ARG A 325 23.38 -2.76 2.13
CA ARG A 325 24.46 -2.09 2.89
C ARG A 325 24.63 -2.68 4.29
N LYS A 326 23.52 -3.06 4.95
CA LYS A 326 23.54 -3.77 6.24
C LYS A 326 23.95 -5.24 6.13
N GLY A 327 24.20 -5.76 4.92
CA GLY A 327 24.62 -7.15 4.68
C GLY A 327 23.47 -8.16 4.66
N PHE A 328 22.22 -7.72 4.55
CA PHE A 328 21.05 -8.58 4.44
C PHE A 328 20.68 -8.84 2.97
N ASP A 329 19.98 -9.95 2.74
CA ASP A 329 19.45 -10.33 1.42
C ASP A 329 17.99 -9.83 1.28
N PRO A 330 17.71 -8.82 0.44
CA PRO A 330 16.35 -8.32 0.23
C PRO A 330 15.41 -9.35 -0.43
N ASP A 331 15.95 -10.32 -1.16
CA ASP A 331 15.16 -11.32 -1.89
C ASP A 331 14.74 -12.48 -1.00
N LYS A 332 15.53 -12.75 0.06
CA LYS A 332 15.31 -13.83 1.03
C LYS A 332 15.50 -13.36 2.48
N PRO A 333 14.58 -12.53 3.00
CA PRO A 333 14.53 -12.18 4.42
C PRO A 333 14.57 -13.41 5.34
N ARG A 334 15.27 -13.29 6.47
CA ARG A 334 15.35 -14.37 7.45
C ARG A 334 13.97 -14.65 8.05
N ASN A 335 13.63 -15.94 8.20
CA ASN A 335 12.39 -16.42 8.82
C ASN A 335 11.08 -16.03 8.11
N LEU A 336 11.13 -15.58 6.85
CA LEU A 336 9.94 -15.25 6.07
C LEU A 336 9.81 -16.16 4.85
N ASN A 337 8.59 -16.65 4.63
CA ASN A 337 8.21 -17.41 3.46
C ASN A 337 7.26 -16.57 2.60
N LYS A 338 7.37 -16.71 1.28
CA LYS A 338 6.57 -15.97 0.30
C LYS A 338 5.05 -16.19 0.43
N VAL A 339 4.63 -17.38 0.83
CA VAL A 339 3.24 -17.67 1.19
C VAL A 339 3.21 -18.05 2.65
N THR A 340 2.57 -17.23 3.47
CA THR A 340 2.36 -17.52 4.88
C THR A 340 1.15 -18.43 5.04
N VAL A 341 1.37 -19.61 5.60
CA VAL A 341 0.29 -20.49 6.09
C VAL A 341 0.13 -20.20 7.58
N THR A 342 -1.05 -19.72 7.98
CA THR A 342 -1.43 -19.56 9.37
C THR A 342 -1.78 -20.94 9.96
N VAL A 343 -1.29 -21.20 11.18
CA VAL A 343 -1.58 -22.43 11.96
C VAL A 343 -2.70 -22.13 12.94
#